data_AF-H6V3G5-F1
#
_entry.id   AF-H6V3G5-F1
#
_cell.length_a   1.000
_cell.length_b   1.000
_cell.length_c   1.000
_cell.angle_alpha   90.00
_cell.angle_beta   90.00
_cell.angle_gamma   90.00
#
_symmetry.space_group_name_H-M   'P 1'
#
loop_
_entity.id
_entity.type
_entity.pdbx_description
1 polymer ?
#
loop_
_entity_poly.entity_id
_entity_poly.type
_entity_poly.pdbx_seq_one_letter_code
_entity_poly.pdbx_strand_id
1 'polypeptide(L)'
;TQNQAFSALLFLYRHVIGVGVGDLGNVIRARKPKHLPVVLSREEVKLILSNLYGEKWLMVSLIYGTGIRLMECLNLRVHDIDFDRCEVVIRGGKGYKDRITMLPASLKTPLLKHLEKVNEIYAHDLTDGWGHVQLPSALDRKYPNASKEWRWQWVFPQEKRWKNRKTGEEGRHHMHATILQRAVKEAVRRAGIAKRAGCHTFRHTFATHLL
;
A
#
# COMPACT_ATOMS: atom_id res chain seq x y z
N THR A 1 3.50 8.83 20.78
CA THR A 1 4.88 9.19 21.16
C THR A 1 4.93 10.66 21.55
N GLN A 2 5.88 11.09 22.37
CA GLN A 2 5.99 12.49 22.85
C GLN A 2 5.96 13.51 21.71
N ASN A 3 6.74 13.29 20.64
CA ASN A 3 6.76 14.20 19.49
C ASN A 3 5.41 14.26 18.76
N GLN A 4 4.65 13.16 18.70
CA GLN A 4 3.32 13.16 18.09
C GLN A 4 2.31 13.93 18.97
N ALA A 5 2.37 13.74 20.29
CA ALA A 5 1.53 14.48 21.23
C ALA A 5 1.85 15.97 21.21
N PHE A 6 3.13 16.33 21.18
CA PHE A 6 3.58 17.71 21.04
C PHE A 6 3.07 18.35 19.73
N SER A 7 3.21 17.66 18.59
CA SER A 7 2.66 18.14 17.32
C SER A 7 1.13 18.27 17.34
N ALA A 8 0.42 17.37 18.02
CA ALA A 8 -1.03 17.43 18.15
C ALA A 8 -1.48 18.63 19.00
N LEU A 9 -0.81 18.90 20.11
CA LEU A 9 -1.07 20.07 20.95
C LEU A 9 -0.77 21.37 20.20
N LEU A 10 0.37 21.45 19.52
CA LEU A 10 0.69 22.60 18.67
C LEU A 10 -0.40 22.86 17.61
N PHE A 11 -0.89 21.80 16.97
CA PHE A 11 -1.96 21.91 15.99
C PHE A 11 -3.26 22.40 16.61
N LEU A 12 -3.67 21.82 17.75
CA LEU A 12 -4.87 22.20 18.49
C LEU A 12 -4.86 23.69 18.82
N TYR A 13 -3.81 24.17 19.49
CA TYR A 13 -3.77 25.56 19.91
C TYR A 13 -3.71 26.53 18.73
N ARG A 14 -2.87 26.25 17.72
CA ARG A 14 -2.69 27.16 16.58
C ARG A 14 -3.89 27.21 15.64
N HIS A 15 -4.52 26.07 15.36
CA HIS A 15 -5.48 25.96 14.26
C HIS A 15 -6.92 25.69 14.71
N VAL A 16 -7.13 25.17 15.92
CA VAL A 16 -8.48 24.91 16.43
C VAL A 16 -8.90 25.98 17.43
N ILE A 17 -8.04 26.27 18.41
CA ILE A 17 -8.32 27.27 19.46
C ILE A 17 -7.96 28.68 18.97
N GLY A 18 -7.09 28.81 17.96
CA GLY A 18 -6.69 30.11 17.41
C GLY A 18 -5.76 30.91 18.33
N VAL A 19 -5.16 30.27 19.34
CA VAL A 19 -4.24 30.91 20.27
C VAL A 19 -2.82 30.74 19.75
N GLY A 20 -2.13 31.86 19.58
CA GLY A 20 -0.70 31.88 19.29
C GLY A 20 0.07 31.20 20.41
N VAL A 21 0.51 29.98 20.17
CA VAL A 21 1.51 29.34 21.03
C VAL A 21 2.80 30.09 20.74
N GLY A 22 3.14 31.03 21.62
CA GLY A 22 4.33 31.88 21.51
C GLY A 22 5.62 31.08 21.49
N ASP A 23 6.75 31.69 21.87
CA ASP A 23 7.98 30.93 22.00
C ASP A 23 7.84 29.92 23.16
N LEU A 24 7.82 28.63 22.81
CA LEU A 24 7.77 27.53 23.77
C LEU A 24 9.16 27.26 24.39
N GLY A 25 10.15 28.09 24.08
CA GLY A 25 11.53 27.92 24.50
C GLY A 25 12.16 26.65 23.90
N ASN A 26 13.19 26.14 24.58
CA ASN A 26 13.85 24.88 24.20
C ASN A 26 12.98 23.67 24.54
N VAL A 27 11.92 23.43 23.76
CA VAL A 27 11.18 22.18 23.82
C VAL A 27 12.11 21.06 23.34
N ILE A 28 12.61 20.27 24.29
CA ILE A 28 13.42 19.10 24.00
C ILE A 28 12.55 18.07 23.28
N ARG A 29 12.65 18.02 21.96
CA ARG A 29 12.05 16.94 21.17
C ARG A 29 12.76 15.65 21.52
N ALA A 30 11.99 14.59 21.75
CA ALA A 30 12.55 13.26 21.92
C ALA A 30 13.37 12.91 20.68
N ARG A 31 14.68 12.67 20.84
CA ARG A 31 15.53 12.16 19.77
C ARG A 31 15.06 10.74 19.47
N LYS A 32 14.64 10.50 18.22
CA LYS A 32 14.37 9.13 17.76
C LYS A 32 15.72 8.43 17.54
N PRO A 33 15.95 7.25 18.13
CA PRO A 33 17.11 6.44 17.81
C PRO A 33 17.14 6.17 16.30
N LYS A 34 18.29 6.42 15.65
CA LYS A 34 18.50 6.05 14.25
C LYS A 34 18.91 4.58 14.23
N HIS A 35 17.97 3.70 13.90
CA HIS A 35 18.30 2.30 13.65
C HIS A 35 18.77 2.14 12.22
N LEU A 36 19.80 1.31 12.02
CA LEU A 36 20.23 0.92 10.68
C LEU A 36 19.10 0.15 9.98
N PRO A 37 18.88 0.39 8.68
CA PRO A 37 17.90 -0.37 7.92
C PRO A 37 18.32 -1.84 7.89
N VAL A 38 17.38 -2.73 8.17
CA VAL A 38 17.58 -4.17 8.02
C VAL A 38 17.53 -4.49 6.52
N VAL A 39 18.52 -5.24 6.04
CA VAL A 39 18.60 -5.74 4.66
C VAL A 39 18.69 -7.26 4.68
N LEU A 40 17.94 -7.90 3.78
CA LEU A 40 17.89 -9.35 3.61
C LEU A 40 18.88 -9.79 2.51
N SER A 41 19.48 -10.97 2.61
CA SER A 41 20.18 -11.60 1.49
C SER A 41 19.17 -12.11 0.45
N ARG A 42 19.65 -12.47 -0.75
CA ARG A 42 18.80 -13.04 -1.80
C ARG A 42 18.19 -14.38 -1.38
N GLU A 43 18.95 -15.19 -0.65
CA GLU A 43 18.53 -16.48 -0.08
C GLU A 43 17.46 -16.27 0.98
N GLU A 44 17.65 -15.31 1.90
CA GLU A 44 16.65 -14.95 2.90
C GLU A 44 15.33 -14.48 2.25
N VAL A 45 15.42 -13.63 1.22
CA VAL A 45 14.23 -13.20 0.46
C VAL A 45 13.52 -14.40 -0.17
N LYS A 46 14.26 -15.31 -0.82
CA LYS A 46 13.69 -16.51 -1.45
C LYS A 46 12.99 -17.40 -0.42
N LEU A 47 13.59 -17.61 0.75
CA LEU A 47 13.05 -18.43 1.83
C LEU A 47 11.80 -17.81 2.46
N ILE A 48 11.72 -16.48 2.60
CA ILE A 48 10.50 -15.82 3.08
C ILE A 48 9.40 -15.93 2.02
N LEU A 49 9.72 -15.69 0.75
CA LEU A 49 8.75 -15.77 -0.34
C LEU A 49 8.18 -17.18 -0.49
N SER A 50 8.96 -18.25 -0.27
CA SER A 50 8.45 -19.62 -0.33
C SER A 50 7.43 -19.97 0.77
N ASN A 51 7.33 -19.12 1.81
CA ASN A 51 6.36 -19.23 2.90
C ASN A 51 5.12 -18.33 2.72
N LEU A 52 5.00 -17.67 1.56
CA LEU A 52 3.84 -16.86 1.19
C LEU A 52 3.11 -17.47 0.00
N TYR A 53 1.79 -17.27 -0.05
CA TYR A 53 0.93 -17.83 -1.09
C TYR A 53 -0.06 -16.80 -1.62
N GLY A 54 -0.52 -17.02 -2.86
CA GLY A 54 -1.53 -16.21 -3.52
C GLY A 54 -1.19 -14.71 -3.58
N GLU A 55 -2.17 -13.86 -3.29
CA GLU A 55 -2.03 -12.41 -3.33
C GLU A 55 -0.90 -11.89 -2.44
N LYS A 56 -0.68 -12.54 -1.28
CA LYS A 56 0.32 -12.10 -0.30
C LYS A 56 1.72 -12.29 -0.85
N TRP A 57 1.96 -13.40 -1.54
CA TRP A 57 3.21 -13.64 -2.27
C TRP A 57 3.40 -12.60 -3.37
N LEU A 58 2.36 -12.34 -4.16
CA LEU A 58 2.41 -11.40 -5.28
C LEU A 58 2.73 -9.98 -4.80
N MET A 59 2.07 -9.53 -3.74
CA MET A 59 2.30 -8.21 -3.15
C MET A 59 3.71 -8.02 -2.60
N VAL A 60 4.24 -9.01 -1.85
CA VAL A 60 5.62 -8.91 -1.33
C VAL A 60 6.63 -8.96 -2.45
N SER A 61 6.40 -9.82 -3.46
CA SER A 61 7.24 -9.89 -4.64
C SER A 61 7.22 -8.58 -5.42
N LEU A 62 6.08 -7.91 -5.50
CA LEU A 62 5.96 -6.58 -6.12
C LEU A 62 6.70 -5.52 -5.30
N ILE A 63 6.53 -5.49 -3.98
CA ILE A 63 7.27 -4.53 -3.11
C ILE A 63 8.78 -4.71 -3.25
N TYR A 64 9.25 -5.96 -3.25
CA TYR A 64 10.66 -6.28 -3.45
C TYR A 64 11.13 -5.99 -4.88
N GLY A 65 10.34 -6.30 -5.90
CA GLY A 65 10.77 -6.16 -7.29
C GLY A 65 10.69 -4.75 -7.86
N THR A 66 9.93 -3.86 -7.21
CA THR A 66 9.66 -2.49 -7.69
C THR A 66 10.11 -1.40 -6.71
N GLY A 67 10.45 -1.78 -5.47
CA GLY A 67 10.85 -0.85 -4.41
C GLY A 67 9.73 0.03 -3.87
N ILE A 68 8.46 -0.29 -4.12
CA ILE A 68 7.32 0.54 -3.67
C ILE A 68 7.01 0.38 -2.17
N ARG A 69 6.33 1.36 -1.57
CA ARG A 69 5.89 1.28 -0.17
C ARG A 69 4.70 0.33 -0.06
N LEU A 70 4.47 -0.19 1.15
CA LEU A 70 3.30 -1.01 1.45
C LEU A 70 1.99 -0.33 1.01
N MET A 71 1.79 0.93 1.39
CA MET A 71 0.57 1.66 1.02
C MET A 71 0.52 1.99 -0.47
N GLU A 72 1.66 2.13 -1.15
CA GLU A 72 1.67 2.33 -2.61
C GLU A 72 1.22 1.04 -3.32
N CYS A 73 1.73 -0.12 -2.90
CA CYS A 73 1.31 -1.42 -3.41
C CYS A 73 -0.19 -1.67 -3.20
N LEU A 74 -0.70 -1.37 -2.01
CA LEU A 74 -2.12 -1.52 -1.68
C LEU A 74 -3.01 -0.57 -2.47
N ASN A 75 -2.53 0.65 -2.73
CA ASN A 75 -3.31 1.66 -3.43
C ASN A 75 -3.24 1.56 -4.97
N LEU A 76 -2.51 0.58 -5.52
CA LEU A 76 -2.42 0.41 -6.97
C LEU A 76 -3.80 0.20 -7.57
N ARG A 77 -4.07 0.92 -8.65
CA ARG A 77 -5.22 0.72 -9.51
C ARG A 77 -4.83 -0.10 -10.74
N VAL A 78 -5.81 -0.71 -11.40
CA VAL A 78 -5.56 -1.51 -12.60
C VAL A 78 -4.78 -0.73 -13.65
N HIS A 79 -5.15 0.52 -13.91
CA HIS A 79 -4.49 1.37 -14.91
C HIS A 79 -3.11 1.89 -14.53
N ASP A 80 -2.65 1.65 -13.29
CA ASP A 80 -1.32 2.04 -12.86
C ASP A 80 -0.25 1.04 -13.35
N ILE A 81 -0.65 -0.12 -13.88
CA ILE A 81 0.26 -1.17 -14.36
C ILE A 81 0.27 -1.17 -15.88
N ASP A 82 1.43 -0.93 -16.48
CA ASP A 82 1.66 -1.04 -17.92
C ASP A 82 2.49 -2.31 -18.19
N PHE A 83 1.82 -3.34 -18.70
CA PHE A 83 2.44 -4.63 -18.99
C PHE A 83 3.34 -4.60 -20.23
N ASP A 84 3.08 -3.71 -21.18
CA ASP A 84 3.85 -3.58 -22.42
C ASP A 84 5.19 -2.90 -22.12
N ARG A 85 5.13 -1.77 -21.40
CA ARG A 85 6.32 -1.02 -20.97
C ARG A 85 7.05 -1.63 -19.79
N CYS A 86 6.45 -2.62 -19.12
CA CYS A 86 6.99 -3.18 -17.87
C CYS A 86 7.13 -2.09 -16.79
N GLU A 87 6.10 -1.28 -16.60
CA GLU A 87 6.13 -0.13 -15.70
C GLU A 87 4.98 -0.15 -14.71
N VAL A 88 5.23 0.42 -13.52
CA VAL A 88 4.20 0.70 -12.51
C VAL A 88 4.23 2.18 -12.17
N VAL A 89 3.11 2.86 -12.39
CA VAL A 89 2.90 4.26 -12.07
C VAL A 89 2.45 4.38 -10.62
N ILE A 90 3.22 5.09 -9.80
CA ILE A 90 2.89 5.32 -8.39
C ILE A 90 2.35 6.74 -8.25
N ARG A 91 1.03 6.82 -8.01
CA ARG A 91 0.32 8.09 -7.86
C ARG A 91 0.34 8.61 -6.44
N GLY A 92 0.40 9.93 -6.29
CA GLY A 92 0.28 10.58 -4.98
C GLY A 92 1.37 10.16 -4.00
N GLY A 93 2.60 9.98 -4.49
CA GLY A 93 3.76 9.63 -3.69
C GLY A 93 4.14 10.73 -2.67
N LYS A 94 5.35 10.64 -2.11
CA LYS A 94 5.84 11.63 -1.14
C LYS A 94 5.77 13.04 -1.75
N GLY A 95 5.03 13.95 -1.10
CA GLY A 95 4.82 15.31 -1.59
C GLY A 95 3.81 15.40 -2.73
N TYR A 96 2.92 14.42 -2.89
CA TYR A 96 1.91 14.35 -3.94
C TYR A 96 2.50 14.31 -5.36
N LYS A 97 3.70 13.74 -5.49
CA LYS A 97 4.39 13.57 -6.76
C LYS A 97 4.22 12.15 -7.28
N ASP A 98 3.86 12.06 -8.55
CA ASP A 98 3.81 10.80 -9.28
C ASP A 98 5.21 10.36 -9.68
N ARG A 99 5.43 9.06 -9.78
CA ARG A 99 6.68 8.48 -10.30
C ARG A 99 6.42 7.15 -10.97
N ILE A 100 7.33 6.74 -11.84
CA ILE A 100 7.32 5.42 -12.48
C ILE A 100 8.40 4.56 -11.83
N THR A 101 8.14 3.26 -11.71
CA THR A 101 9.13 2.24 -11.35
C THR A 101 8.97 1.03 -12.28
N MET A 102 9.98 0.18 -12.32
CA MET A 102 9.95 -1.03 -13.17
C MET A 102 8.99 -2.09 -12.63
N LEU A 103 8.44 -2.91 -13.54
CA LEU A 103 7.71 -4.14 -13.26
C LEU A 103 8.59 -5.34 -13.68
N PRO A 104 9.01 -6.21 -12.75
CA PRO A 104 9.79 -7.39 -13.09
C PRO A 104 9.04 -8.31 -14.05
N ALA A 105 9.71 -8.79 -15.10
CA ALA A 105 9.14 -9.69 -16.10
C ALA A 105 8.54 -10.96 -15.48
N SER A 106 9.17 -11.50 -14.43
CA SER A 106 8.70 -12.67 -13.69
C SER A 106 7.34 -12.48 -13.00
N LEU A 107 6.91 -11.23 -12.77
CA LEU A 107 5.63 -10.92 -12.14
C LEU A 107 4.52 -10.62 -13.14
N LYS A 108 4.81 -10.49 -14.44
CA LYS A 108 3.77 -10.22 -15.47
C LYS A 108 2.68 -11.30 -15.47
N THR A 109 3.06 -12.55 -15.68
CA THR A 109 2.08 -13.66 -15.77
C THR A 109 1.31 -13.87 -14.47
N PRO A 110 1.95 -13.91 -13.28
CA PRO A 110 1.20 -13.96 -12.02
C PRO A 110 0.23 -12.80 -11.80
N LEU A 111 0.62 -11.59 -12.20
CA LEU A 111 -0.20 -10.39 -12.02
C LEU A 111 -1.37 -10.35 -13.00
N LEU A 112 -1.18 -10.76 -14.26
CA LEU A 112 -2.30 -10.91 -15.23
C LEU A 112 -3.32 -11.93 -14.73
N LYS A 113 -2.89 -13.13 -14.31
CA LYS A 113 -3.78 -14.14 -13.72
C LYS A 113 -4.51 -13.66 -12.48
N HIS A 114 -3.86 -12.81 -11.69
CA HIS A 114 -4.49 -12.19 -10.53
C HIS A 114 -5.56 -11.18 -10.96
N LEU A 115 -5.27 -10.33 -11.95
CA LEU A 115 -6.22 -9.35 -12.48
C LEU A 115 -7.42 -10.00 -13.17
N GLU A 116 -7.27 -11.17 -13.81
CA GLU A 116 -8.38 -11.96 -14.34
C GLU A 116 -9.38 -12.31 -13.23
N LYS A 117 -8.90 -12.83 -12.10
CA LYS A 117 -9.75 -13.13 -10.92
C LYS A 117 -10.39 -11.89 -10.32
N VAL A 118 -9.63 -10.78 -10.26
CA VAL A 118 -10.17 -9.51 -9.77
C VAL A 118 -11.25 -8.99 -10.71
N ASN A 119 -11.11 -9.19 -12.03
CA ASN A 119 -12.11 -8.82 -13.01
C ASN A 119 -13.40 -9.64 -12.88
N GLU A 120 -13.29 -10.94 -12.57
CA GLU A 120 -14.45 -11.78 -12.25
C GLU A 120 -15.20 -11.27 -11.01
N ILE A 121 -14.48 -10.93 -9.94
CA ILE A 121 -15.07 -10.35 -8.73
C ILE A 121 -15.75 -9.01 -9.04
N TYR A 122 -15.09 -8.15 -9.81
CA TYR A 122 -15.62 -6.87 -10.23
C TYR A 122 -16.89 -7.03 -11.10
N ALA A 123 -16.88 -7.97 -12.04
CA ALA A 123 -18.05 -8.26 -12.88
C ALA A 123 -19.24 -8.73 -12.05
N HIS A 124 -19.00 -9.61 -11.07
CA HIS A 124 -20.04 -10.05 -10.13
C HIS A 124 -20.56 -8.89 -9.26
N ASP A 125 -19.67 -8.01 -8.77
CA ASP A 125 -20.10 -6.85 -8.00
C ASP A 125 -20.96 -5.91 -8.85
N LEU A 126 -20.63 -5.71 -10.13
CA LEU A 126 -21.46 -4.91 -11.05
C LEU A 126 -22.83 -5.54 -11.28
N THR A 127 -22.92 -6.87 -11.46
CA THR A 127 -24.22 -7.55 -11.64
C THR A 127 -25.10 -7.44 -10.41
N ASP A 128 -24.52 -7.40 -9.22
CA ASP A 128 -25.23 -7.16 -7.96
C ASP A 128 -25.67 -5.69 -7.77
N GLY A 129 -25.36 -4.81 -8.73
CA GLY A 129 -25.63 -3.37 -8.67
C GLY A 129 -24.57 -2.55 -7.92
N TRP A 130 -23.45 -3.17 -7.55
CA TRP A 130 -22.31 -2.56 -6.85
C TRP A 130 -21.13 -2.32 -7.80
N GLY A 131 -19.89 -2.35 -7.31
CA GLY A 131 -18.68 -2.13 -8.12
C GLY A 131 -18.09 -0.71 -8.02
N HIS A 132 -18.60 0.11 -7.10
CA HIS A 132 -18.03 1.41 -6.81
C HIS A 132 -16.76 1.29 -5.95
N VAL A 133 -15.76 2.10 -6.30
CA VAL A 133 -14.57 2.33 -5.47
C VAL A 133 -14.43 3.81 -5.12
N GLN A 134 -13.85 4.07 -3.96
CA GLN A 134 -13.46 5.44 -3.58
C GLN A 134 -12.44 5.96 -4.59
N LEU A 135 -12.71 7.13 -5.18
CA LEU A 135 -11.78 7.82 -6.07
C LEU A 135 -10.92 8.84 -5.30
N PRO A 136 -9.71 9.14 -5.79
CA PRO A 136 -8.88 10.20 -5.21
C PRO A 136 -9.52 11.58 -5.33
N SER A 137 -9.35 12.40 -4.28
CA SER A 137 -9.78 13.81 -4.26
C SER A 137 -11.28 13.96 -4.59
N ALA A 138 -11.66 14.89 -5.45
CA ALA A 138 -13.03 15.12 -5.90
C ALA A 138 -13.24 14.64 -7.35
N LEU A 139 -12.54 13.57 -7.75
CA LEU A 139 -12.57 13.09 -9.13
C LEU A 139 -13.96 12.55 -9.52
N ASP A 140 -14.68 12.00 -8.55
CA ASP A 140 -16.09 11.61 -8.65
C ASP A 140 -17.01 12.76 -9.08
N ARG A 141 -16.74 14.00 -8.64
CA ARG A 141 -17.53 15.17 -9.07
C ARG A 141 -17.33 15.49 -10.55
N LYS A 142 -16.12 15.29 -11.07
CA LYS A 142 -15.79 15.57 -12.47
C LYS A 142 -16.17 14.40 -13.39
N TYR A 143 -16.07 13.17 -12.89
CA TYR A 143 -16.36 11.94 -13.63
C TYR A 143 -17.22 11.00 -12.76
N PRO A 144 -18.55 11.18 -12.75
CA PRO A 144 -19.45 10.42 -11.87
C PRO A 144 -19.36 8.90 -12.05
N ASN A 145 -19.11 8.44 -13.28
CA ASN A 145 -19.04 7.02 -13.61
C ASN A 145 -17.66 6.39 -13.39
N ALA A 146 -16.61 7.18 -13.15
CA ALA A 146 -15.24 6.67 -13.04
C ALA A 146 -15.08 5.65 -11.91
N SER A 147 -15.87 5.77 -10.83
CA SER A 147 -15.82 4.85 -9.70
C SER A 147 -16.25 3.42 -10.05
N LYS A 148 -16.98 3.24 -11.15
CA LYS A 148 -17.42 1.93 -11.66
C LYS A 148 -16.52 1.39 -12.76
N GLU A 149 -15.58 2.16 -13.30
CA GLU A 149 -14.77 1.69 -14.42
C GLU A 149 -13.68 0.72 -13.93
N TRP A 150 -13.44 -0.34 -14.71
CA TRP A 150 -12.41 -1.35 -14.44
C TRP A 150 -11.03 -0.74 -14.15
N ARG A 151 -10.64 0.28 -14.93
CA ARG A 151 -9.35 0.97 -14.81
C ARG A 151 -9.09 1.54 -13.41
N TRP A 152 -10.15 1.90 -12.68
CA TRP A 152 -10.07 2.50 -11.35
C TRP A 152 -10.17 1.47 -10.22
N GLN A 153 -10.46 0.21 -10.52
CA GLN A 153 -10.54 -0.83 -9.51
C GLN A 153 -9.19 -1.08 -8.85
N TRP A 154 -9.21 -1.55 -7.60
CA TRP A 154 -7.99 -1.88 -6.87
C TRP A 154 -7.36 -3.13 -7.46
N VAL A 155 -6.03 -3.14 -7.58
CA VAL A 155 -5.30 -4.37 -7.95
C VAL A 155 -5.46 -5.44 -6.87
N PHE A 156 -5.47 -5.04 -5.59
CA PHE A 156 -5.63 -5.96 -4.45
C PHE A 156 -6.87 -5.57 -3.63
N PRO A 157 -8.09 -5.88 -4.10
CA PRO A 157 -9.32 -5.53 -3.38
C PRO A 157 -9.48 -6.35 -2.09
N GLN A 158 -10.35 -5.89 -1.19
CA GLN A 158 -10.81 -6.69 -0.06
C GLN A 158 -11.61 -7.90 -0.56
N GLU A 159 -11.44 -9.04 0.11
CA GLU A 159 -12.17 -10.27 -0.17
C GLU A 159 -13.69 -10.11 0.04
N LYS A 160 -14.10 -9.29 1.01
CA LYS A 160 -15.49 -8.98 1.31
C LYS A 160 -15.79 -7.52 1.03
N ARG A 161 -17.00 -7.24 0.53
CA ARG A 161 -17.52 -5.88 0.43
C ARG A 161 -17.71 -5.29 1.83
N TRP A 162 -17.45 -4.00 1.96
CA TRP A 162 -17.96 -3.25 3.10
C TRP A 162 -19.40 -2.83 2.82
N LYS A 163 -20.19 -2.65 3.88
CA LYS A 163 -21.58 -2.19 3.80
C LYS A 163 -21.79 -1.04 4.77
N ASN A 164 -22.26 0.09 4.27
CA ASN A 164 -22.66 1.21 5.10
C ASN A 164 -24.05 0.91 5.70
N ARG A 165 -24.12 0.82 7.03
CA ARG A 165 -25.37 0.50 7.74
C ARG A 165 -26.43 1.59 7.63
N LYS A 166 -26.05 2.84 7.32
CA LYS A 166 -26.97 3.98 7.21
C LYS A 166 -27.48 4.20 5.79
N THR A 167 -26.58 4.17 4.80
CA THR A 167 -26.93 4.45 3.39
C THR A 167 -27.25 3.19 2.59
N GLY A 168 -26.88 2.00 3.09
CA GLY A 168 -27.01 0.74 2.36
C GLY A 168 -25.94 0.53 1.28
N GLU A 169 -25.08 1.51 1.04
CA GLU A 169 -24.03 1.44 0.03
C GLU A 169 -23.03 0.31 0.32
N GLU A 170 -22.64 -0.41 -0.72
CA GLU A 170 -21.60 -1.42 -0.68
C GLU A 170 -20.48 -1.11 -1.67
N GLY A 171 -19.27 -1.54 -1.32
CA GLY A 171 -18.12 -1.38 -2.19
C GLY A 171 -16.93 -2.18 -1.70
N ARG A 172 -15.79 -2.03 -2.38
CA ARG A 172 -14.52 -2.63 -1.97
C ARG A 172 -13.47 -1.57 -1.76
N HIS A 173 -12.72 -1.71 -0.68
CA HIS A 173 -11.45 -1.04 -0.52
C HIS A 173 -10.32 -1.96 -0.96
N HIS A 174 -9.09 -1.47 -1.01
CA HIS A 174 -7.94 -2.37 -1.09
C HIS A 174 -7.80 -3.21 0.20
N MET A 175 -7.09 -4.33 0.11
CA MET A 175 -6.77 -5.21 1.25
C MET A 175 -6.23 -4.41 2.44
N HIS A 176 -6.66 -4.74 3.65
CA HIS A 176 -6.16 -4.02 4.83
C HIS A 176 -4.68 -4.33 5.09
N ALA A 177 -3.88 -3.29 5.36
CA ALA A 177 -2.42 -3.41 5.49
C ALA A 177 -1.97 -4.44 6.53
N THR A 178 -2.72 -4.60 7.62
CA THR A 178 -2.40 -5.56 8.68
C THR A 178 -2.44 -7.01 8.20
N ILE A 179 -3.23 -7.33 7.17
CA ILE A 179 -3.30 -8.68 6.60
C ILE A 179 -1.94 -9.04 6.01
N LEU A 180 -1.38 -8.16 5.18
CA LEU A 180 -0.05 -8.39 4.58
C LEU A 180 1.06 -8.34 5.63
N GLN A 181 1.01 -7.38 6.56
CA GLN A 181 2.02 -7.26 7.62
C GLN A 181 2.08 -8.51 8.51
N ARG A 182 0.92 -9.06 8.89
CA ARG A 182 0.84 -10.31 9.67
C ARG A 182 1.39 -11.49 8.88
N ALA A 183 1.03 -11.59 7.60
CA ALA A 183 1.52 -12.65 6.73
C ALA A 183 3.04 -12.61 6.55
N VAL A 184 3.62 -11.43 6.33
CA VAL A 184 5.08 -11.27 6.26
C VAL A 184 5.74 -11.65 7.58
N LYS A 185 5.22 -11.18 8.72
CA LYS A 185 5.78 -11.51 10.03
C LYS A 185 5.78 -13.03 10.27
N GLU A 186 4.71 -13.71 9.89
CA GLU A 186 4.60 -15.16 10.01
C GLU A 186 5.53 -15.88 9.04
N ALA A 187 5.65 -15.42 7.80
CA ALA A 187 6.56 -16.00 6.81
C ALA A 187 8.03 -15.86 7.22
N VAL A 188 8.42 -14.71 7.78
CA VAL A 188 9.77 -14.48 8.36
C VAL A 188 10.04 -15.46 9.50
N ARG A 189 9.06 -15.67 10.39
CA ARG A 189 9.18 -16.63 11.49
C ARG A 189 9.35 -18.06 10.99
N ARG A 190 8.56 -18.49 9.99
CA ARG A 190 8.65 -19.84 9.39
C ARG A 190 9.94 -20.06 8.63
N ALA A 191 10.46 -19.01 7.99
CA ALA A 191 11.76 -19.02 7.33
C ALA A 191 12.95 -19.12 8.32
N GLY A 192 12.73 -19.08 9.63
CA GLY A 192 13.80 -19.16 10.63
C GLY A 192 14.75 -17.94 10.63
N ILE A 193 14.31 -16.80 10.10
CA ILE A 193 15.15 -15.61 9.97
C ILE A 193 15.11 -14.79 11.26
N ALA A 194 16.27 -14.61 11.88
CA ALA A 194 16.41 -13.86 13.13
C ALA A 194 16.27 -12.34 12.95
N LYS A 195 16.53 -11.82 11.74
CA LYS A 195 16.40 -10.39 11.42
C LYS A 195 14.96 -9.91 11.59
N ARG A 196 14.78 -8.74 12.18
CA ARG A 196 13.45 -8.09 12.28
C ARG A 196 12.99 -7.57 10.92
N ALA A 197 12.42 -8.46 10.11
CA ALA A 197 11.94 -8.17 8.78
C ALA A 197 10.42 -7.92 8.74
N GLY A 198 10.01 -6.96 7.92
CA GLY A 198 8.61 -6.66 7.59
C GLY A 198 8.49 -6.11 6.17
N CYS A 199 7.31 -5.65 5.75
CA CYS A 199 7.12 -5.17 4.36
C CYS A 199 8.12 -4.07 3.96
N HIS A 200 8.51 -3.19 4.90
CA HIS A 200 9.47 -2.13 4.62
C HIS A 200 10.89 -2.66 4.37
N THR A 201 11.26 -3.78 4.98
CA THR A 201 12.56 -4.45 4.81
C THR A 201 12.75 -4.89 3.37
N PHE A 202 11.72 -5.42 2.71
CA PHE A 202 11.78 -5.81 1.29
C PHE A 202 12.07 -4.61 0.37
N ARG A 203 11.40 -3.47 0.60
CA ARG A 203 11.69 -2.23 -0.12
C ARG A 203 13.14 -1.77 0.09
N HIS A 204 13.64 -1.82 1.32
CA HIS A 204 15.03 -1.45 1.59
C HIS A 204 16.01 -2.40 0.91
N THR A 205 15.72 -3.70 0.99
CA THR A 205 16.54 -4.75 0.38
C THR A 205 16.63 -4.57 -1.13
N PHE A 206 15.51 -4.22 -1.79
CA PHE A 206 15.52 -3.85 -3.20
C PHE A 206 16.50 -2.73 -3.53
N ALA A 207 16.40 -1.61 -2.80
CA ALA A 207 17.27 -0.46 -3.03
C ALA A 207 18.75 -0.83 -2.84
N THR A 208 19.07 -1.67 -1.84
CA THR A 208 20.44 -2.16 -1.62
C THR A 208 20.90 -3.13 -2.71
N HIS A 209 20.03 -3.99 -3.24
CA HIS A 209 20.39 -4.96 -4.29
C HIS A 209 20.55 -4.34 -5.69
N LEU A 210 20.16 -3.08 -5.87
CA LEU A 210 20.36 -2.31 -7.11
C LEU A 210 21.63 -1.45 -7.12
N LEU A 211 22.28 -1.30 -5.97
CA LEU A 211 23.59 -0.64 -5.86
C LEU A 211 24.70 -1.63 -6.20
#